data_AF-A0A1V6I145-F1
#
_entry.id   AF-A0A1V6I145-F1
#
_cell.length_a   1.000
_cell.length_b   1.000
_cell.length_c   1.000
_cell.angle_alpha   90.00
_cell.angle_beta   90.00
_cell.angle_gamma   90.00
#
_symmetry.space_group_name_H-M   'P 1'
#
loop_
_entity.id
_entity.type
_entity.pdbx_description
1 polymer ?
#
loop_
_entity_poly.entity_id
_entity_poly.type
_entity_poly.pdbx_seq_one_letter_code
_entity_poly.pdbx_strand_id
1 'polypeptide(L)' 'MLNDFKSNFNDFTVNIVFDSPYYKVMAGAYIHKYEARYDYELIKQFYPQAIIVPYFIDVKNFIK' A
#
# COMPACT_ATOMS: atom_id res chain seq x y z
N MET A 1 -6.61 -0.81 12.15
CA MET A 1 -5.99 -1.29 10.90
C MET A 1 -4.64 -0.65 10.59
N LEU A 2 -4.45 0.68 10.61
CA LEU A 2 -3.10 1.26 10.37
C LEU A 2 -2.09 0.90 11.47
N ASN A 3 -2.47 1.10 12.74
CA ASN A 3 -1.59 0.77 13.86
C ASN A 3 -1.27 -0.73 13.89
N ASP A 4 -2.26 -1.57 13.55
CA ASP A 4 -2.07 -3.02 13.40
C ASP A 4 -1.11 -3.34 12.26
N PHE A 5 -1.23 -2.66 11.11
CA PHE A 5 -0.29 -2.83 10.00
C PHE A 5 1.13 -2.46 10.43
N LYS A 6 1.30 -1.29 11.05
CA LYS A 6 2.59 -0.81 11.56
C LYS A 6 3.18 -1.67 12.67
N SER A 7 2.39 -2.52 13.33
CA SER A 7 2.86 -3.45 14.35
C SER A 7 3.30 -4.79 13.77
N ASN A 8 2.78 -5.17 12.60
CA ASN A 8 3.15 -6.40 11.90
C ASN A 8 4.24 -6.17 10.84
N PHE A 9 4.37 -4.94 10.35
CA PHE A 9 5.17 -4.56 9.18
C PHE A 9 5.97 -3.28 9.45
N ASN A 10 6.84 -3.33 10.46
CA ASN A 10 7.57 -2.15 10.96
C ASN A 10 8.62 -1.62 9.94
N ASP A 11 9.13 -2.50 9.08
CA ASP A 11 10.19 -2.18 8.11
C ASP A 11 9.66 -1.58 6.81
N PHE A 12 8.34 -1.50 6.65
CA PHE A 12 7.70 -0.96 5.46
C PHE A 12 7.58 0.56 5.55
N THR A 13 7.94 1.25 4.46
CA THR A 13 7.53 2.65 4.28
C THR A 13 6.02 2.68 4.06
N VAL A 14 5.27 3.28 4.98
CA VAL A 14 3.80 3.30 4.92
C VAL A 14 3.28 4.72 4.69
N ASN A 15 2.45 4.89 3.66
CA ASN A 15 1.69 6.10 3.38
C ASN A 15 0.18 5.83 3.46
N ILE A 16 -0.58 6.81 3.92
CA ILE A 16 -2.05 6.74 3.96
C ILE A 16 -2.60 7.62 2.85
N VAL A 17 -3.49 7.05 2.04
CA VAL A 17 -4.29 7.81 1.07
C VAL A 17 -5.74 7.79 1.53
N PHE A 18 -6.28 8.95 1.91
CA PHE A 18 -7.68 9.07 2.30
C PHE A 18 -8.56 9.12 1.04
N ASP A 19 -9.54 8.21 0.97
CA ASP A 19 -10.47 8.08 -0.16
C ASP A 19 -11.87 7.76 0.41
N SER A 20 -12.54 8.81 0.89
CA SER A 20 -13.76 8.73 1.69
C SER A 20 -14.83 7.84 1.04
N PRO A 21 -15.49 6.93 1.79
CA PRO A 21 -15.48 6.80 3.26
C PRO A 21 -14.35 5.92 3.82
N TYR A 22 -13.41 5.51 2.98
CA TYR A 22 -12.34 4.58 3.34
C TYR A 22 -10.97 5.29 3.34
N TYR A 23 -9.96 4.57 3.81
CA TYR A 23 -8.58 4.97 3.60
C TYR A 23 -7.79 3.77 3.09
N LYS A 24 -6.81 4.05 2.24
CA LYS A 24 -5.90 3.06 1.66
C LYS A 24 -4.57 3.16 2.40
N VAL A 25 -4.01 2.01 2.75
CA VAL A 25 -2.65 1.90 3.27
C VAL A 25 -1.75 1.50 2.11
N MET A 26 -0.85 2.38 1.71
CA MET A 26 0.19 2.09 0.74
C MET A 26 1.45 1.69 1.47
N ALA A 27 2.01 0.53 1.16
CA ALA A 27 3.19 -0.01 1.80
C ALA A 27 4.28 -0.31 0.77
N GLY A 28 5.45 0.29 1.00
CA GLY A 28 6.61 0.21 0.13
C GLY A 28 6.54 1.14 -1.08
N ALA A 29 7.71 1.37 -1.67
CA ALA A 29 7.90 2.11 -2.91
C ALA A 29 9.01 1.39 -3.69
N TYR A 30 8.61 0.66 -4.74
CA TYR A 30 9.50 -0.25 -5.45
C TYR A 30 9.77 0.24 -6.86
N ILE A 31 11.02 0.10 -7.30
CA ILE A 31 11.40 0.34 -8.69
C ILE A 31 11.09 -0.90 -9.52
N HIS A 32 11.33 -2.09 -8.95
CA HIS A 32 11.17 -3.35 -9.65
C HIS A 32 9.93 -4.13 -9.20
N LYS A 33 9.24 -4.71 -10.18
CA LYS A 33 8.02 -5.51 -9.95
C LYS A 33 8.27 -6.73 -9.06
N TYR A 34 9.45 -7.35 -9.12
CA TYR A 34 9.75 -8.55 -8.34
C TYR A 34 9.88 -8.25 -6.84
N GLU A 35 10.44 -7.08 -6.48
CA GLU A 35 10.54 -6.62 -5.07
C GLU A 35 9.14 -6.40 -4.51
N ALA A 36 8.31 -5.65 -5.25
CA ALA A 36 6.91 -5.45 -4.90
C ALA A 36 6.14 -6.77 -4.76
N ARG A 37 6.47 -7.79 -5.56
CA ARG A 37 5.81 -9.09 -5.50
C ARG A 37 6.19 -9.87 -4.25
N TYR A 38 7.45 -9.87 -3.85
CA TYR A 38 7.92 -10.57 -2.66
C TYR A 38 7.17 -10.07 -1.42
N ASP A 39 7.16 -8.76 -1.21
CA ASP A 39 6.50 -8.13 -0.07
C ASP A 39 4.96 -8.24 -0.13
N TYR A 40 4.40 -8.21 -1.34
CA TYR A 40 2.97 -8.44 -1.55
C TYR A 40 2.51 -9.81 -1.03
N GLU A 41 3.26 -10.88 -1.33
CA GLU A 41 2.88 -12.23 -0.89
C GLU A 41 2.93 -12.36 0.65
N LEU A 42 3.85 -11.64 1.30
CA LEU A 42 3.91 -11.55 2.76
C LEU A 42 2.67 -10.82 3.32
N ILE A 43 2.39 -9.62 2.81
CA ILE A 43 1.27 -8.78 3.28
C ILE A 43 -0.07 -9.49 3.05
N LYS A 44 -0.24 -10.19 1.92
CA LYS A 44 -1.49 -10.87 1.55
C LYS A 44 -1.90 -11.96 2.54
N GLN A 45 -0.95 -12.54 3.27
CA GLN A 45 -1.25 -13.54 4.31
C GLN A 45 -2.06 -12.94 5.46
N PHE A 46 -1.84 -11.66 5.77
CA PHE A 46 -2.51 -10.93 6.85
C PHE A 46 -3.66 -10.07 6.35
N TYR A 47 -3.54 -9.57 5.12
CA TYR A 47 -4.53 -8.70 4.47
C TYR A 47 -4.88 -9.27 3.09
N PRO A 48 -5.80 -10.25 3.00
CA PRO A 48 -6.13 -10.93 1.74
C PRO A 48 -6.63 -10.00 0.62
N GLN A 49 -7.19 -8.84 1.00
CA GLN A 49 -7.65 -7.79 0.09
C GLN A 49 -6.53 -6.91 -0.50
N ALA A 50 -5.27 -7.14 -0.11
CA ALA A 50 -4.14 -6.38 -0.64
C ALA A 50 -4.02 -6.56 -2.16
N ILE A 51 -3.58 -5.50 -2.84
CA ILE A 51 -3.29 -5.48 -4.28
C ILE A 51 -1.97 -4.78 -4.53
N ILE A 52 -1.26 -5.18 -5.59
CA ILE A 52 -0.12 -4.42 -6.11
C ILE A 52 -0.70 -3.28 -6.95
N VAL A 53 -0.36 -2.04 -6.58
CA VAL A 53 -0.72 -0.86 -7.36
C VAL A 53 0.46 -0.56 -8.30
N PRO A 54 0.36 -0.85 -9.62
CA PRO A 54 1.37 -0.37 -10.56
C PRO A 54 1.33 1.16 -10.56
N TYR A 55 2.49 1.80 -10.50
CA TYR A 55 2.60 3.26 -10.41
C TYR A 55 1.99 3.94 -11.65
N PHE A 56 0.71 4.27 -11.54
CA PHE A 56 -0.03 5.19 -12.42
C PHE A 56 -0.99 5.96 -11.54
N ILE A 57 -0.46 6.91 -10.77
CA ILE A 57 -1.31 7.92 -10.15
C ILE A 57 -0.77 9.27 -10.61
N ASP A 58 -1.40 9.77 -11.67
CA ASP A 58 -1.36 11.19 -12.00
C ASP A 58 -2.18 11.90 -10.92
N VAL A 59 -1.52 12.25 -9.80
CA VAL A 59 -2.13 12.91 -8.63
C VAL A 59 -2.65 14.32 -8.99
N LYS A 60 -2.54 14.76 -10.25
CA LYS A 60 -3.04 16.08 -10.70
C LYS A 60 -4.55 16.19 -10.86
N ASN A 61 -5.32 15.10 -10.79
CA ASN A 61 -6.75 15.13 -11.14
C ASN A 61 -7.76 15.02 -9.97
N PHE A 62 -7.35 15.19 -8.71
CA PHE A 62 -8.29 15.27 -7.57
C PHE A 62 -8.45 16.69 -7.02
N ILE A 63 -8.57 17.68 -7.91
CA ILE A 63 -9.23 18.95 -7.58
C ILE A 63 -10.14 19.33 -8.75
N LYS A 64 -11.44 19.13 -8.57
CA LYS A 64 -12.48 19.97 -9.15
C LYS A 64 -13.71 19.98 -8.26
#